data_AF-A0A7C1PKZ6-F1
#
_entry.id   AF-A0A7C1PKZ6-F1
#
_cell.length_a   1.000
_cell.length_b   1.000
_cell.length_c   1.000
_cell.angle_alpha   90.00
_cell.angle_beta   90.00
_cell.angle_gamma   90.00
#
_symmetry.space_group_name_H-M   'P 1'
#
loop_
_entity.id
_entity.type
_entity.pdbx_description
1 polymer ?
#
loop_
_entity_poly.entity_id
_entity_poly.type
_entity_poly.pdbx_seq_one_letter_code
_entity_poly.pdbx_strand_id
1 'polypeptide(L)'
;MCDIDSLDAGKSVDVKTIPIDQAVGTVLAHDITEIRQGEFKGRAFRKGHIVKKEDICHLQRLGKERLYVLNVGEDEVHEDEAAYQLAEALMGDGVRMQGKPKEGKINIIAERNGLLKIDS
;
A
#
# COMPACT_ATOMS: atom_id res chain seq x y z
N MET A 1 22.63 34.85 -18.42
CA MET A 1 21.20 34.83 -18.07
C MET A 1 20.96 33.55 -17.30
N CYS A 2 21.06 33.62 -15.97
CA CYS A 2 19.99 33.28 -15.01
C CYS A 2 18.87 32.38 -15.58
N ASP A 3 18.50 31.22 -15.02
CA ASP A 3 18.70 30.72 -13.65
C ASP A 3 18.71 29.19 -13.58
N ILE A 4 19.36 28.73 -12.52
CA ILE A 4 19.34 27.39 -11.91
C ILE A 4 17.95 27.14 -11.29
N ASP A 5 17.44 25.91 -11.37
CA ASP A 5 16.63 25.22 -10.34
C ASP A 5 16.77 23.71 -10.62
N SER A 6 17.66 22.94 -9.98
CA SER A 6 17.63 22.48 -8.59
C SER A 6 16.33 21.77 -8.19
N LEU A 7 16.42 20.45 -7.95
CA LEU A 7 15.67 19.66 -6.95
C LEU A 7 14.13 19.56 -7.19
N ASP A 8 13.53 18.39 -7.42
CA ASP A 8 13.31 17.41 -6.35
C ASP A 8 13.09 15.98 -6.87
N ALA A 9 13.83 15.06 -6.25
CA ALA A 9 13.50 13.64 -6.21
C ALA A 9 12.32 13.44 -5.23
N GLY A 10 11.11 13.51 -5.76
CA GLY A 10 9.88 13.21 -5.02
C GLY A 10 8.76 12.92 -6.01
N LYS A 11 8.60 11.65 -6.42
CA LYS A 11 7.51 11.22 -7.31
C LYS A 11 6.18 11.75 -6.77
N SER A 12 5.53 12.64 -7.53
CA SER A 12 4.17 13.09 -7.26
C SER A 12 3.25 11.88 -7.27
N VAL A 13 2.67 11.56 -6.11
CA VAL A 13 1.66 10.52 -6.04
C VAL A 13 0.41 11.09 -6.73
N ASP A 14 0.18 10.67 -7.97
CA ASP A 14 -0.96 11.14 -8.75
C ASP A 14 -2.28 10.66 -8.11
N VAL A 15 -3.16 11.60 -7.78
CA VAL A 15 -4.48 11.30 -7.23
C VAL A 15 -5.48 11.25 -8.38
N LYS A 16 -6.14 10.10 -8.57
CA LYS A 16 -7.21 9.95 -9.56
C LYS A 16 -8.55 9.65 -8.91
N THR A 17 -9.63 10.07 -9.56
CA THR A 17 -11.00 9.75 -9.12
C THR A 17 -11.54 8.60 -9.94
N ILE A 18 -11.82 7.47 -9.29
CA ILE A 18 -12.37 6.27 -9.94
C ILE A 18 -13.76 5.91 -9.39
N PRO A 19 -14.62 5.26 -10.17
CA PRO A 19 -15.88 4.72 -9.64
C PRO A 19 -15.60 3.57 -8.66
N ILE A 20 -16.50 3.40 -7.69
CA ILE A 20 -16.30 2.50 -6.55
C ILE A 20 -16.18 1.02 -6.93
N ASP A 21 -16.84 0.61 -8.01
CA ASP A 21 -16.80 -0.75 -8.57
C ASP A 21 -15.40 -1.15 -9.06
N GLN A 22 -14.59 -0.16 -9.44
CA GLN A 22 -13.20 -0.33 -9.87
C GLN A 22 -12.19 -0.05 -8.76
N ALA A 23 -12.65 0.26 -7.55
CA ALA A 23 -11.76 0.72 -6.49
C ALA A 23 -10.99 -0.39 -5.78
N VAL A 24 -11.39 -1.65 -5.90
CA VAL A 24 -10.74 -2.77 -5.21
C VAL A 24 -9.25 -2.84 -5.60
N GLY A 25 -8.37 -2.90 -4.62
CA GLY A 25 -6.91 -2.93 -4.80
C GLY A 25 -6.24 -1.55 -4.87
N THR A 26 -7.02 -0.46 -4.92
CA THR A 26 -6.47 0.90 -4.92
C THR A 26 -6.33 1.47 -3.52
N VAL A 27 -5.45 2.46 -3.36
CA VAL A 27 -5.14 3.08 -2.08
C VAL A 27 -5.92 4.38 -1.92
N LEU A 28 -6.65 4.54 -0.81
CA LEU A 28 -7.37 5.79 -0.53
C LEU A 28 -6.41 6.97 -0.35
N ALA A 29 -6.68 8.06 -1.07
CA ALA A 29 -5.87 9.27 -0.99
C ALA A 29 -6.11 10.09 0.29
N HIS A 30 -7.27 9.92 0.92
CA HIS A 30 -7.71 10.68 2.09
C HIS A 30 -8.55 9.83 3.06
N ASP A 31 -8.67 10.28 4.30
CA ASP A 31 -9.59 9.71 5.29
C ASP A 31 -11.05 9.86 4.84
N ILE A 32 -11.87 8.84 5.12
CA ILE A 32 -13.32 8.89 4.92
C ILE A 32 -13.98 8.86 6.29
N THR A 33 -14.73 9.92 6.59
CA THR A 33 -15.48 10.05 7.85
C THR A 33 -16.91 9.56 7.66
N GLU A 34 -17.37 8.75 8.60
CA GLU A 34 -18.76 8.33 8.72
C GLU A 34 -19.48 9.20 9.75
N ILE A 35 -20.65 9.67 9.36
CA ILE A 35 -21.52 10.49 10.21
C ILE A 35 -22.89 9.83 10.22
N ARG A 36 -23.24 9.20 11.34
CA ARG A 36 -24.59 8.73 11.64
C ARG A 36 -25.23 9.71 12.61
N GLN A 37 -26.27 10.41 12.16
CA GLN A 37 -26.92 11.46 12.94
C GLN A 37 -27.36 10.92 14.31
N GLY A 38 -26.92 11.57 15.39
CA GLY A 38 -27.26 11.19 16.77
C GLY A 38 -26.56 9.94 17.32
N GLU A 39 -25.85 9.16 16.50
CA GLU A 39 -25.24 7.88 16.92
C GLU A 39 -23.72 7.91 16.91
N PHE A 40 -23.10 8.38 15.81
CA PHE A 40 -21.66 8.20 15.60
C PHE A 40 -21.07 9.24 14.66
N LYS A 41 -19.91 9.78 15.02
CA LYS A 41 -19.08 10.62 14.15
C LYS A 41 -17.63 10.21 14.30
N GLY A 42 -17.06 9.61 13.27
CA GLY A 42 -15.69 9.12 13.32
C GLY A 42 -15.16 8.68 11.96
N ARG A 43 -13.86 8.41 11.90
CA ARG A 43 -13.22 7.86 10.70
C ARG A 43 -13.70 6.43 10.45
N ALA A 44 -14.24 6.18 9.26
CA ALA A 44 -14.55 4.84 8.78
C ALA A 44 -13.34 4.24 8.04
N PHE A 45 -12.66 5.04 7.22
CA PHE A 45 -11.46 4.64 6.49
C PHE A 45 -10.35 5.65 6.66
N ARG A 46 -9.10 5.17 6.70
CA ARG A 46 -7.90 6.02 6.78
C ARG A 46 -7.29 6.21 5.38
N LYS A 47 -6.64 7.34 5.15
CA LYS A 47 -5.70 7.53 4.06
C LYS A 47 -4.68 6.38 4.07
N GLY A 48 -4.34 5.86 2.90
CA GLY A 48 -3.45 4.70 2.77
C GLY A 48 -4.16 3.35 2.87
N HIS A 49 -5.46 3.32 3.18
CA HIS A 49 -6.22 2.07 3.19
C HIS A 49 -6.35 1.49 1.78
N ILE A 50 -6.02 0.21 1.63
CA ILE A 50 -6.24 -0.56 0.39
C ILE A 50 -7.70 -1.01 0.39
N VAL A 51 -8.47 -0.56 -0.60
CA VAL A 51 -9.89 -0.90 -0.73
C VAL A 51 -10.04 -2.40 -1.03
N LYS A 52 -10.81 -3.10 -0.21
CA LYS A 52 -11.16 -4.52 -0.37
C LYS A 52 -12.58 -4.68 -0.91
N LYS A 53 -12.91 -5.89 -1.38
CA LYS A 53 -14.28 -6.21 -1.82
C LYS A 53 -15.32 -5.98 -0.71
N GLU A 54 -14.98 -6.31 0.54
CA GLU A 54 -15.88 -6.10 1.67
C GLU A 54 -16.20 -4.61 1.94
N ASP A 55 -15.29 -3.70 1.57
CA ASP A 55 -15.43 -2.26 1.86
C ASP A 55 -16.48 -1.60 0.96
N ILE A 56 -16.74 -2.16 -0.22
CA ILE A 56 -17.60 -1.58 -1.25
C ILE A 56 -19.00 -1.28 -0.71
N CYS A 57 -19.63 -2.24 -0.02
CA CYS A 57 -20.96 -2.06 0.56
C CYS A 57 -20.97 -1.00 1.68
N HIS A 58 -19.89 -0.82 2.43
CA HIS A 58 -19.82 0.21 3.46
C HIS A 58 -19.64 1.59 2.82
N LEU A 59 -18.71 1.72 1.88
CA LEU A 59 -18.48 2.96 1.14
C LEU A 59 -19.73 3.44 0.38
N GLN A 60 -20.50 2.53 -0.22
CA GLN A 60 -21.80 2.85 -0.83
C GLN A 60 -22.82 3.37 0.19
N ARG A 61 -22.92 2.75 1.38
CA ARG A 61 -23.79 3.23 2.47
C ARG A 61 -23.40 4.63 2.96
N LEU A 62 -22.13 5.01 2.82
CA LEU A 62 -21.64 6.36 3.10
C LEU A 62 -21.92 7.36 1.96
N GLY A 63 -22.66 6.95 0.92
CA GLY A 63 -22.99 7.79 -0.23
C GLY A 63 -21.79 8.03 -1.16
N LYS A 64 -20.77 7.15 -1.14
CA LYS A 64 -19.62 7.26 -2.05
C LYS A 64 -19.86 6.42 -3.30
N GLU A 65 -20.07 7.10 -4.42
CA GLU A 65 -20.08 6.48 -5.75
C GLU A 65 -18.70 6.52 -6.42
N ARG A 66 -17.87 7.47 -6.00
CA ARG A 66 -16.51 7.70 -6.53
C ARG A 66 -15.52 7.88 -5.38
N LEU A 67 -14.30 7.39 -5.57
CA LEU A 67 -13.21 7.49 -4.59
C LEU A 67 -12.02 8.22 -5.19
N TYR A 68 -11.37 9.05 -4.37
CA TYR A 68 -10.06 9.60 -4.66
C TYR A 68 -9.01 8.59 -4.21
N VAL A 69 -8.26 8.06 -5.16
CA VAL A 69 -7.29 7.00 -4.93
C VAL A 69 -5.92 7.44 -5.44
N LEU A 70 -4.87 6.96 -4.77
CA LEU A 70 -3.51 7.07 -5.26
C LEU A 70 -3.39 6.16 -6.49
N ASN A 71 -2.94 6.73 -7.61
CA ASN A 71 -2.69 6.00 -8.83
C ASN A 71 -1.41 5.18 -8.67
N VAL A 72 -1.59 3.88 -8.43
CA VAL A 72 -0.52 2.88 -8.54
C VAL A 72 -0.55 2.42 -9.99
N GLY A 73 0.54 2.60 -10.74
CA GLY A 73 0.63 2.20 -12.15
C GLY A 73 0.40 0.70 -12.36
N GLU A 74 0.13 0.27 -13.60
CA GLU A 74 -0.10 -1.15 -13.91
C GLU A 74 1.09 -2.06 -13.56
N ASP A 75 2.31 -1.50 -13.54
CA ASP A 75 3.56 -2.16 -13.15
C ASP A 75 3.99 -1.80 -11.70
N GLU A 76 3.12 -1.20 -10.91
CA GLU A 76 3.41 -0.84 -9.52
C GLU A 76 2.57 -1.70 -8.56
N VAL A 77 3.17 -2.06 -7.43
CA VAL A 77 2.52 -2.85 -6.37
C VAL A 77 2.71 -2.14 -5.04
N HIS A 78 1.90 -2.48 -4.04
CA HIS A 78 2.06 -1.96 -2.68
C HIS A 78 3.44 -2.37 -2.12
N GLU A 79 4.04 -1.52 -1.29
CA GLU A 79 5.37 -1.77 -0.72
C GLU A 79 5.48 -3.12 0.02
N ASP A 80 4.46 -3.49 0.79
CA ASP A 80 4.44 -4.78 1.50
C ASP A 80 4.29 -5.97 0.54
N GLU A 81 3.62 -5.79 -0.59
CA GLU A 81 3.51 -6.82 -1.63
C GLU A 81 4.84 -6.98 -2.37
N ALA A 82 5.50 -5.85 -2.70
CA ALA A 82 6.86 -5.85 -3.23
C ALA A 82 7.83 -6.56 -2.27
N ALA A 83 7.70 -6.32 -0.96
CA ALA A 83 8.52 -6.97 0.05
C ALA A 83 8.35 -8.49 0.06
N TYR A 84 7.11 -9.00 -0.08
CA TYR A 84 6.88 -10.43 -0.24
C TYR A 84 7.53 -10.98 -1.51
N GLN A 85 7.27 -10.36 -2.66
CA GLN A 85 7.80 -10.83 -3.95
C GLN A 85 9.34 -10.86 -3.96
N LEU A 86 9.98 -9.81 -3.43
CA LEU A 86 11.44 -9.76 -3.28
C LEU A 86 11.94 -10.86 -2.35
N ALA A 87 11.26 -11.10 -1.22
CA ALA A 87 11.69 -12.13 -0.29
C ALA A 87 11.53 -13.53 -0.86
N GLU A 88 10.46 -13.82 -1.59
CA GLU A 88 10.28 -15.10 -2.29
C GLU A 88 11.38 -15.33 -3.34
N ALA A 89 11.74 -14.30 -4.10
CA ALA A 89 12.78 -14.39 -5.11
C ALA A 89 14.19 -14.56 -4.53
N LEU A 90 14.47 -13.98 -3.35
CA LEU A 90 15.78 -14.04 -2.69
C LEU A 90 15.94 -15.28 -1.81
N MET A 91 14.85 -15.91 -1.39
CA MET A 91 14.89 -17.07 -0.51
C MET A 91 15.41 -18.32 -1.23
N GLY A 92 16.14 -19.12 -0.49
CA GLY A 92 16.60 -20.46 -0.89
C GLY A 92 16.62 -21.40 0.31
N ASP A 93 17.31 -22.53 0.18
CA ASP A 93 17.31 -23.55 1.22
C ASP A 93 17.97 -23.08 2.53
N GLY A 94 17.22 -23.18 3.64
CA GLY A 94 17.72 -22.89 4.99
C GLY A 94 17.53 -21.46 5.47
N VAL A 95 16.71 -20.70 4.78
CA VAL A 95 16.21 -19.42 5.26
C VAL A 95 14.68 -19.42 5.28
N ARG A 96 14.10 -18.56 6.12
CA ARG A 96 12.66 -18.36 6.21
C ARG A 96 12.33 -16.89 6.41
N MET A 97 11.13 -16.49 5.99
CA MET A 97 10.59 -15.19 6.35
C MET A 97 10.26 -15.13 7.85
N GLN A 98 10.58 -14.00 8.48
CA GLN A 98 10.21 -13.72 9.87
C GLN A 98 9.04 -12.72 9.90
N GLY A 99 7.86 -13.25 10.21
CA GLY A 99 6.66 -12.44 10.37
C GLY A 99 6.06 -12.02 9.03
N LYS A 100 5.41 -10.85 9.01
CA LYS A 100 4.79 -10.23 7.83
C LYS A 100 5.55 -8.94 7.49
N PRO A 101 5.57 -8.50 6.23
CA PRO A 101 6.04 -7.18 5.86
C PRO A 101 5.37 -6.09 6.68
N LYS A 102 6.16 -5.06 7.00
CA LYS A 102 5.70 -3.82 7.59
C LYS A 102 6.51 -2.68 7.00
N GLU A 103 5.84 -1.66 6.47
CA GLU A 103 6.49 -0.48 5.90
C GLU A 103 7.48 -0.86 4.79
N GLY A 104 7.11 -1.81 3.93
CA GLY A 104 7.94 -2.28 2.82
C GLY A 104 9.14 -3.14 3.23
N LYS A 105 9.23 -3.55 4.50
CA LYS A 105 10.34 -4.38 5.01
C LYS A 105 9.87 -5.75 5.47
N ILE A 106 10.59 -6.79 5.06
CA ILE A 106 10.48 -8.15 5.60
C ILE A 106 11.86 -8.72 5.92
N ASN A 107 11.98 -9.47 7.02
CA ASN A 107 13.24 -10.09 7.43
C ASN A 107 13.30 -11.53 6.90
N ILE A 108 14.41 -11.87 6.25
CA ILE A 108 14.78 -13.25 5.93
C ILE A 108 15.84 -13.69 6.95
N ILE A 109 15.60 -14.80 7.65
CA ILE A 109 16.48 -15.30 8.71
C ILE A 109 16.90 -16.74 8.44
N ALA A 110 18.06 -17.13 8.96
CA ALA A 110 18.51 -18.52 8.91
C ALA A 110 17.57 -19.43 9.71
N GLU A 111 17.21 -20.57 9.12
CA GLU A 111 16.40 -21.61 9.76
C GLU A 111 17.25 -22.56 10.61
N ARG A 112 18.54 -22.67 10.26
CA ARG A 112 19.52 -23.53 10.92
C ARG A 112 20.81 -22.77 11.22
N ASN A 113 21.53 -23.20 12.25
CA ASN A 113 22.86 -22.67 12.54
C ASN A 113 23.86 -23.09 11.45
N GLY A 114 24.74 -22.20 11.04
CA GLY A 114 25.73 -22.48 10.00
C GLY A 114 26.55 -21.24 9.61
N LEU A 115 27.34 -21.39 8.56
CA LEU A 115 28.15 -20.30 7.99
C LEU A 115 27.52 -19.82 6.68
N LEU A 116 27.42 -18.50 6.51
CA LEU A 116 27.07 -17.87 5.24
C LEU A 116 28.35 -17.70 4.42
N LYS A 117 28.37 -18.26 3.20
CA LYS A 117 29.42 -18.00 2.22
C LYS A 117 28.83 -17.13 1.11
N ILE A 118 29.45 -15.99 0.87
CA ILE A 118 29.10 -15.09 -0.24
C ILE A 118 30.23 -15.17 -1.24
N ASP A 119 29.90 -15.48 -2.49
CA ASP A 119 30.83 -15.34 -3.60
C ASP A 119 30.72 -13.89 -4.09
N SER A 120 31.78 -13.13 -3.88
CA SER A 120 31.90 -11.70 -4.15
C SER A 120 32.94 -11.43 -5.24
#